data_AF-A0A382XXS5-F1
#
_entry.id   AF-A0A382XXS5-F1
#
_cell.length_a   1.000
_cell.length_b   1.000
_cell.length_c   1.000
_cell.angle_alpha   90.00
_cell.angle_beta   90.00
_cell.angle_gamma   90.00
#
_symmetry.space_group_name_H-M   'P 1'
#
loop_
_entity.id
_entity.type
_entity.pdbx_description
1 polymer ?
#
loop_
_entity_poly.entity_id
_entity_poly.type
_entity_poly.pdbx_seq_one_letter_code
_entity_poly.pdbx_strand_id
1 'polypeptide(L)'
;ITLVNRGSVAAKLLSRRWIITDADNRTEEVEGEGVVGEQPTLKPGEGFRYTSGAVIETPVGTMHGSYKMLAEDGQTFDTDIPQFVLSAPRVLH
;
A
#
# COMPACT_ATOMS: atom_id res chain seq x y z
N ILE A 1 1.16 -1.48 7.72
CA ILE A 1 0.23 -2.08 6.73
C ILE A 1 0.32 -3.60 6.84
N THR A 2 -0.80 -4.33 6.72
CA THR A 2 -0.80 -5.80 6.72
C THR A 2 -1.57 -6.30 5.50
N LEU A 3 -0.90 -7.04 4.62
CA LEU A 3 -1.50 -7.74 3.49
C LEU A 3 -1.81 -9.16 3.93
N VAL A 4 -2.98 -9.66 3.58
CA VAL A 4 -3.39 -11.04 3.88
C VAL A 4 -3.96 -11.64 2.61
N ASN A 5 -3.42 -12.78 2.19
CA ASN A 5 -4.00 -13.52 1.07
C ASN A 5 -5.21 -14.32 1.57
N ARG A 6 -6.41 -13.85 1.20
CA ARG A 6 -7.69 -14.54 1.48
C ARG A 6 -8.19 -15.37 0.31
N GLY A 7 -7.42 -15.47 -0.77
CA GLY A 7 -7.71 -16.30 -1.93
C GLY A 7 -7.35 -17.76 -1.69
N SER A 8 -7.56 -18.58 -2.72
CA SER A 8 -7.31 -20.03 -2.71
C SER A 8 -5.98 -20.44 -3.34
N VAL A 9 -5.24 -19.51 -3.94
CA VAL A 9 -3.94 -19.74 -4.59
C VAL A 9 -2.89 -18.77 -4.05
N ALA A 10 -1.60 -19.09 -4.22
CA ALA A 10 -0.55 -18.16 -3.85
C ALA A 10 -0.54 -16.93 -4.76
N ALA A 11 -0.14 -15.78 -4.21
CA ALA A 11 -0.02 -14.54 -4.96
C ALA A 11 1.22 -13.75 -4.55
N LYS A 12 1.95 -13.22 -5.53
CA LYS A 12 3.15 -12.39 -5.36
C LYS A 12 2.83 -10.93 -5.60
N LEU A 13 3.25 -10.06 -4.68
CA LEU A 13 3.20 -8.62 -4.88
C LEU A 13 4.30 -8.19 -5.85
N LEU A 14 3.93 -7.53 -6.95
CA LEU A 14 4.86 -7.04 -7.97
C LEU A 14 5.22 -5.57 -7.77
N SER A 15 4.21 -4.71 -7.65
CA SER A 15 4.38 -3.27 -7.53
C SER A 15 3.27 -2.64 -6.69
N ARG A 16 3.52 -1.40 -6.28
CA ARG A 16 2.58 -0.56 -5.54
C ARG A 16 2.38 0.75 -6.30
N ARG A 17 1.17 1.28 -6.23
CA ARG A 17 0.81 2.63 -6.64
C ARG A 17 0.10 3.30 -5.48
N TRP A 18 0.52 4.50 -5.12
CA TRP A 18 -0.08 5.32 -4.07
C TRP A 18 -0.50 6.66 -4.65
N ILE A 19 -1.66 7.11 -4.21
CA ILE A 19 -2.17 8.45 -4.43
C ILE A 19 -2.28 9.09 -3.05
N ILE A 20 -1.54 10.17 -2.86
CA ILE A 20 -1.41 10.90 -1.60
C ILE A 20 -2.02 12.28 -1.81
N THR A 21 -3.02 12.64 -1.02
CA THR A 21 -3.66 13.96 -1.09
C THR A 21 -3.45 14.68 0.23
N ASP A 22 -2.87 15.87 0.19
CA ASP A 22 -2.64 16.69 1.38
C ASP A 22 -3.89 17.51 1.78
N ALA A 23 -3.84 18.23 2.91
CA ALA A 23 -4.96 19.06 3.36
C ALA A 23 -5.31 20.24 2.44
N ASP A 24 -4.38 20.63 1.55
CA ASP A 24 -4.56 21.70 0.57
C ASP A 24 -5.03 21.18 -0.79
N ASN A 25 -5.45 19.90 -0.85
CA ASN A 25 -5.86 19.15 -2.04
C ASN A 25 -4.78 18.98 -3.11
N ARG A 26 -3.50 19.16 -2.77
CA ARG A 26 -2.40 18.78 -3.67
C ARG A 26 -2.30 17.26 -3.65
N THR A 27 -2.19 16.68 -4.84
CA THR A 27 -2.12 15.22 -5.00
C THR A 27 -0.79 14.82 -5.62
N GLU A 28 -0.15 13.83 -5.02
CA GLU A 28 1.06 13.20 -5.50
C GLU A 28 0.83 11.71 -5.77
N GLU A 29 1.46 11.22 -6.84
CA GLU A 29 1.42 9.82 -7.21
C GLU A 29 2.80 9.19 -7.04
N VAL A 30 2.85 8.08 -6.31
CA VAL A 30 4.08 7.34 -6.03
C VAL A 30 3.92 5.90 -6.49
N GLU A 31 4.73 5.50 -7.45
CA GLU A 31 4.81 4.14 -7.96
C GLU A 31 6.16 3.50 -7.66
N GLY A 32 6.18 2.17 -7.52
CA GLY A 32 7.44 1.44 -7.41
C GLY A 32 7.27 -0.07 -7.29
N GLU A 33 8.36 -0.79 -7.50
CA GLU A 33 8.39 -2.24 -7.37
C GLU A 33 8.35 -2.68 -5.91
N GLY A 34 7.57 -3.73 -5.64
CA GLY A 34 7.48 -4.32 -4.32
C GLY A 34 6.90 -3.38 -3.26
N VAL A 35 7.19 -3.69 -2.00
CA VAL A 35 6.98 -2.87 -0.81
C VAL A 35 8.25 -2.95 0.03
N VAL A 36 8.76 -1.83 0.55
CA VAL A 36 9.98 -1.77 1.38
C VAL A 36 11.21 -2.50 0.79
N GLY A 37 11.30 -2.59 -0.54
CA GLY A 37 12.38 -3.31 -1.24
C GLY A 37 12.14 -4.81 -1.43
N GLU A 38 10.97 -5.32 -1.02
CA GLU A 38 10.60 -6.73 -1.10
C GLU A 38 9.40 -6.97 -2.02
N GLN A 39 9.36 -8.12 -2.67
CA GLN A 39 8.20 -8.61 -3.43
C GLN A 39 7.67 -9.91 -2.80
N PRO A 40 6.92 -9.80 -1.68
CA PRO A 40 6.49 -10.98 -0.93
C PRO A 40 5.54 -11.85 -1.75
N THR A 41 5.72 -13.16 -1.65
CA THR A 41 4.76 -14.18 -2.10
C THR A 41 3.97 -14.66 -0.90
N LEU A 42 2.64 -14.58 -0.96
CA LEU A 42 1.73 -14.97 0.11
C LEU A 42 0.97 -16.22 -0.30
N LYS A 43 1.09 -17.31 0.46
CA LYS A 43 0.21 -18.48 0.31
C LYS A 43 -1.19 -18.18 0.85
N PRO A 44 -2.22 -18.97 0.50
CA PRO A 44 -3.55 -18.86 1.09
C PRO A 44 -3.50 -18.81 2.62
N GLY A 45 -4.08 -17.77 3.22
CA GLY A 45 -4.12 -17.53 4.66
C GLY A 45 -2.87 -16.84 5.24
N GLU A 46 -1.78 -16.71 4.50
CA GLU A 46 -0.59 -16.01 4.97
C GLU A 46 -0.78 -14.49 4.92
N GLY A 47 -0.07 -13.82 5.83
CA GLY A 47 -0.01 -12.38 5.88
C GLY A 47 1.41 -11.85 5.93
N PHE A 48 1.62 -10.70 5.32
CA PHE A 48 2.87 -9.95 5.37
C PHE A 48 2.60 -8.56 5.94
N ARG A 49 3.34 -8.23 7.00
CA ARG A 49 3.24 -6.94 7.68
C ARG A 49 4.51 -6.15 7.43
N TYR A 50 4.33 -4.90 7.05
CA TYR A 50 5.44 -3.96 6.89
C TYR A 50 5.03 -2.57 7.35
N THR A 51 6.03 -1.73 7.60
CA THR A 51 5.88 -0.33 7.96
C THR A 51 6.67 0.51 6.95
N SER A 52 6.06 1.59 6.47
CA SER A 52 6.69 2.59 5.60
C SER A 52 6.33 3.98 6.11
N GLY A 53 7.18 4.96 5.81
CA GLY A 53 6.85 6.37 5.96
C GLY A 53 6.33 6.96 4.65
N ALA A 54 5.59 8.06 4.76
CA ALA A 54 5.29 8.98 3.68
C ALA A 54 5.55 10.40 4.21
N VAL A 55 6.10 11.27 3.38
CA VAL A 55 6.29 12.69 3.69
C VAL A 55 5.19 13.45 2.99
N ILE A 56 4.48 14.31 3.71
CA ILE A 56 3.45 15.21 3.17
C ILE A 56 3.71 16.62 3.69
N GLU A 57 3.37 17.63 2.89
CA GLU A 57 3.65 19.05 3.21
C GLU A 57 2.77 19.59 4.36
N THR A 58 1.63 18.95 4.60
CA THR A 58 0.65 19.39 5.61
C THR A 58 0.57 18.41 6.79
N PRO A 59 0.08 18.83 7.98
CA PRO A 59 -0.01 17.95 9.16
C PRO A 59 -1.00 16.79 9.03
N VAL A 60 -1.87 16.82 8.01
CA VAL A 60 -2.95 15.86 7.79
C VAL A 60 -3.13 15.64 6.29
N GLY A 61 -3.42 14.41 5.88
CA GLY A 61 -3.70 14.09 4.48
C GLY A 61 -4.41 12.76 4.37
N THR A 62 -4.59 12.28 3.14
CA THR A 62 -5.14 10.96 2.85
C THR A 62 -4.21 10.18 1.92
N MET A 63 -4.25 8.86 2.03
CA MET A 63 -3.58 7.95 1.11
C MET A 63 -4.55 6.86 0.68
N HIS A 64 -4.53 6.55 -0.60
CA HIS A 64 -5.17 5.37 -1.19
C HIS A 64 -4.30 4.85 -2.33
N GLY A 65 -4.62 3.71 -2.90
CA GLY A 65 -3.80 3.17 -3.97
C GLY A 65 -4.18 1.76 -4.38
N SER A 66 -3.23 1.06 -4.99
CA SER A 66 -3.38 -0.34 -5.36
C SER A 66 -2.04 -1.08 -5.34
N TYR A 67 -2.11 -2.39 -5.17
CA TYR A 67 -1.00 -3.29 -5.46
C TYR A 67 -1.27 -4.07 -6.73
N LYS A 68 -0.26 -4.21 -7.57
CA LYS A 68 -0.29 -5.20 -8.65
C LYS A 68 0.22 -6.53 -8.14
N MET A 69 -0.56 -7.57 -8.35
CA MET A 69 -0.31 -8.92 -7.88
C MET A 69 -0.17 -9.89 -9.07
N LEU A 70 0.60 -10.95 -8.88
CA LEU A 70 0.72 -12.10 -9.77
C LEU A 70 0.26 -13.35 -9.04
N ALA A 71 -0.84 -13.94 -9.46
CA ALA A 71 -1.29 -15.24 -8.96
C ALA A 71 -0.39 -16.37 -9.49
N GLU A 72 -0.38 -17.49 -8.77
CA GLU A 72 0.39 -18.69 -9.12
C GLU A 72 0.02 -19.28 -10.49
N ASP A 73 -1.22 -19.04 -10.95
CA ASP A 73 -1.70 -19.44 -12.28
C ASP A 73 -1.22 -18.51 -13.42
N GLY A 74 -0.40 -17.51 -13.10
CA GLY A 74 0.15 -16.55 -14.04
C GLY A 74 -0.75 -15.33 -14.30
N GLN A 75 -1.95 -15.27 -13.73
CA GLN A 75 -2.83 -14.12 -13.90
C GLN A 75 -2.35 -12.93 -13.06
N THR A 76 -2.40 -11.74 -13.67
CA THR A 76 -2.15 -10.49 -12.95
C THR A 76 -3.46 -9.83 -12.56
N PHE A 77 -3.50 -9.28 -11.36
CA PHE A 77 -4.68 -8.58 -10.84
C PHE A 77 -4.25 -7.45 -9.92
N ASP A 78 -5.11 -6.43 -9.80
CA ASP A 78 -4.89 -5.33 -8.89
C ASP A 78 -5.69 -5.54 -7.59
N THR A 79 -5.12 -5.13 -6.47
CA THR A 79 -5.79 -5.11 -5.17
C THR A 79 -5.84 -3.69 -4.65
N ASP A 80 -7.05 -3.16 -4.47
CA ASP A 80 -7.24 -1.79 -4.01
C ASP A 80 -6.86 -1.63 -2.55
N ILE A 81 -6.26 -0.47 -2.24
CA ILE A 81 -5.98 -0.01 -0.90
C ILE A 81 -6.98 1.12 -0.60
N PRO A 82 -7.98 0.87 0.26
CA PRO A 82 -8.96 1.88 0.63
C PRO A 82 -8.29 3.13 1.22
N GLN A 83 -8.94 4.27 1.04
CA GLN A 83 -8.45 5.52 1.57
C GLN A 83 -8.34 5.48 3.10
N PHE A 84 -7.21 5.94 3.62
CA PHE A 84 -6.98 6.18 5.04
C PHE A 84 -6.31 7.54 5.28
N VAL A 85 -6.41 8.04 6.52
CA VAL A 85 -5.87 9.34 6.92
C VAL A 85 -4.42 9.21 7.35
N LEU A 86 -3.58 10.12 6.86
CA LEU A 86 -2.28 10.44 7.43
C LEU A 86 -2.46 11.57 8.44
N SER A 87 -1.89 11.42 9.63
CA SER A 87 -1.89 12.49 10.63
C SER A 87 -0.56 12.50 11.35
N ALA A 88 0.11 13.66 11.35
CA ALA A 88 1.26 13.87 12.21
C ALA A 88 0.80 13.82 13.68
N PRO A 89 1.54 13.14 14.57
CA PRO A 89 1.20 13.13 15.98
C PRO A 89 1.18 14.57 16.51
N ARG A 90 0.03 15.00 17.06
CA ARG A 90 -0.08 16.30 17.73
C ARG A 90 0.85 16.29 18.95
N VAL A 91 1.94 17.04 18.89
CA VAL A 91 2.71 17.40 20.08
C VAL A 91 1.92 18.52 20.77
N LEU A 92 1.18 18.17 21.82
CA LEU A 92 0.62 19.17 22.73
C LEU A 92 1.79 19.74 23.55
N HIS A 93 2.02 21.06 23.47
CA HIS A 93 2.88 21.81 24.38
C HIS A 93 2.12 22.17 25.66
#